data_AF-A0A2E0XPH8-F1
#
_entry.id   AF-A0A2E0XPH8-F1
#
_cell.length_a   1.000
_cell.length_b   1.000
_cell.length_c   1.000
_cell.angle_alpha   90.00
_cell.angle_beta   90.00
_cell.angle_gamma   90.00
#
_symmetry.space_group_name_H-M   'P 1'
#
loop_
_entity.id
_entity.type
_entity.pdbx_description
1 polymer ?
#
loop_
_entity_poly.entity_id
_entity_poly.type
_entity_poly.pdbx_seq_one_letter_code
_entity_poly.pdbx_strand_id
1 'polypeptide(L)' 'MHQGSKGHTKVEDQLALFKQVANMLPSAAEIWVVGDAEFQSVCLLCWFWSRNWHFVIRQQGKNKVCWAGCA' A
#
# COMPACT_ATOMS: atom_id res chain seq x y z
N MET A 1 -10.78 -3.27 -27.81
CA MET A 1 -10.36 -2.80 -26.47
C MET A 1 -11.42 -3.30 -25.48
N HIS A 2 -11.17 -4.42 -24.80
CA HIS A 2 -12.12 -4.90 -23.78
C HIS A 2 -12.02 -3.98 -22.57
N GLN A 3 -13.06 -3.19 -22.31
CA GLN A 3 -13.23 -2.49 -21.04
C GLN A 3 -13.53 -3.54 -19.97
N GLY A 4 -12.47 -4.19 -19.47
CA GLY A 4 -12.57 -4.86 -18.18
C GLY A 4 -13.01 -3.82 -17.18
N SER A 5 -14.11 -4.08 -16.47
CA SER A 5 -14.57 -3.29 -15.34
C SER A 5 -13.36 -3.05 -14.45
N LYS A 6 -12.86 -1.81 -14.36
CA LYS A 6 -11.76 -1.46 -13.46
C LYS A 6 -12.27 -1.62 -12.04
N GLY A 7 -12.22 -2.85 -11.53
CA GLY A 7 -12.51 -3.18 -10.16
C GLY A 7 -11.37 -2.63 -9.33
N HIS A 8 -11.37 -1.32 -9.07
CA HIS A 8 -10.51 -0.74 -8.05
C HIS A 8 -10.95 -1.39 -6.73
N THR A 9 -10.19 -2.39 -6.28
CA THR A 9 -10.35 -2.95 -4.94
C THR A 9 -10.26 -1.80 -3.96
N LYS A 10 -11.25 -1.67 -3.08
CA LYS A 10 -11.27 -0.54 -2.16
C LYS A 10 -10.10 -0.66 -1.19
N VAL A 11 -9.61 0.48 -0.70
CA VAL A 11 -8.46 0.51 0.22
C VAL A 11 -8.77 -0.32 1.48
N GLU A 12 -10.02 -0.34 1.91
CA GLU A 12 -10.48 -1.12 3.07
C GLU A 12 -10.33 -2.62 2.83
N ASP A 13 -10.65 -3.08 1.62
CA ASP A 13 -10.55 -4.49 1.22
C ASP A 13 -9.08 -4.92 1.11
N GLN A 14 -8.23 -4.05 0.53
CA GLN A 14 -6.79 -4.27 0.50
C GLN A 14 -6.20 -4.36 1.91
N LEU A 15 -6.58 -3.43 2.80
CA LEU A 15 -6.12 -3.43 4.19
C LEU A 15 -6.61 -4.68 4.95
N ALA A 16 -7.84 -5.12 4.72
CA ALA A 16 -8.38 -6.35 5.30
C ALA A 16 -7.58 -7.58 4.84
N LEU A 17 -7.22 -7.66 3.56
CA LEU A 17 -6.36 -8.71 3.03
C LEU A 17 -5.00 -8.72 3.74
N PHE A 18 -4.33 -7.58 3.84
CA PHE A 18 -3.02 -7.51 4.49
C PHE A 18 -3.07 -7.85 5.99
N LYS A 19 -4.17 -7.53 6.69
CA LYS A 19 -4.39 -7.99 8.07
C LYS A 19 -4.51 -9.51 8.17
N GLN A 20 -5.14 -10.15 7.20
CA GLN A 20 -5.23 -11.62 7.17
C GLN A 20 -3.86 -12.25 6.90
N VAL A 21 -3.13 -11.74 5.90
CA VAL A 21 -1.77 -12.21 5.58
C VAL A 21 -0.85 -12.04 6.79
N ALA A 22 -0.91 -10.91 7.45
CA ALA A 22 -0.16 -10.62 8.65
C ALA A 22 -0.31 -11.66 9.79
N ASN A 23 -1.50 -12.27 9.92
CA ASN A 23 -1.75 -13.28 10.94
C ASN A 23 -1.11 -14.65 10.59
N MET A 24 -0.71 -14.83 9.33
CA MET A 24 -0.06 -16.04 8.84
C MET A 24 1.47 -15.94 8.83
N LEU A 25 2.01 -14.71 8.95
CA LEU A 25 3.45 -14.47 8.87
C LEU A 25 4.13 -14.71 10.23
N PRO A 26 5.39 -15.19 10.23
CA PRO A 26 6.16 -15.34 11.47
C PRO A 26 6.36 -13.99 12.17
N SER A 27 6.29 -13.98 13.50
CA SER A 27 6.34 -12.76 14.31
C SER A 27 7.69 -12.00 14.24
N ALA A 28 8.78 -12.70 13.93
CA ALA A 28 10.13 -12.14 13.85
C ALA A 28 10.69 -12.05 12.42
N ALA A 29 9.86 -12.27 11.41
CA ALA A 29 10.29 -12.17 10.02
C ALA A 29 10.38 -10.70 9.56
N GLU A 30 11.43 -10.39 8.81
CA GLU A 30 11.51 -9.16 8.03
C GLU A 30 10.60 -9.28 6.80
N ILE A 31 9.65 -8.34 6.65
CA ILE A 31 8.64 -8.41 5.60
C ILE A 31 8.86 -7.28 4.59
N TRP A 32 8.90 -7.66 3.32
CA TRP A 32 8.95 -6.75 2.18
C TRP A 32 7.69 -6.87 1.33
N VAL A 33 6.97 -5.76 1.17
CA VAL A 33 5.80 -5.68 0.28
C VAL A 33 6.23 -5.04 -1.03
N VAL A 34 6.14 -5.79 -2.13
CA VAL A 34 6.39 -5.28 -3.49
C VAL A 34 5.07 -5.27 -4.24
N GLY A 35 4.72 -4.11 -4.79
CA GLY A 35 3.40 -3.92 -5.39
C GLY A 35 3.37 -2.78 -6.40
N ASP A 36 2.27 -2.70 -7.13
CA ASP A 36 2.08 -1.64 -8.12
C ASP A 36 1.31 -0.43 -7.56
N ALA A 37 0.92 0.48 -8.45
CA ALA A 37 0.22 1.71 -8.12
C ALA A 37 -1.14 1.53 -7.44
N GLU A 38 -1.74 0.34 -7.44
CA GLU A 38 -2.99 0.10 -6.71
C GLU A 38 -2.80 0.11 -5.19
N PHE A 39 -1.57 -0.10 -4.70
CA PHE A 39 -1.23 -0.11 -3.27
C PHE A 39 -0.67 1.23 -2.76
N GLN A 40 -0.74 2.30 -3.57
CA GLN A 40 -0.13 3.60 -3.22
C GLN A 40 -0.94 4.43 -2.19
N SER A 41 -2.05 3.88 -1.66
CA SER A 41 -2.87 4.58 -0.67
C SER A 41 -2.07 4.91 0.58
N VAL A 42 -2.09 6.17 1.01
CA VAL A 42 -1.41 6.64 2.23
C VAL A 42 -1.83 5.81 3.45
N CYS A 43 -3.11 5.42 3.53
CA CYS A 43 -3.61 4.58 4.63
C CYS A 43 -2.89 3.22 4.68
N LEU A 44 -2.68 2.61 3.52
CA LEU A 44 -2.01 1.32 3.41
C LEU A 44 -0.52 1.43 3.72
N LEU A 45 0.15 2.47 3.19
CA LEU A 45 1.58 2.72 3.44
C LEU A 45 1.86 3.02 4.91
N CYS A 46 1.02 3.83 5.57
CA CYS A 46 1.12 4.08 7.01
C CYS A 46 0.92 2.80 7.83
N TRP A 47 0.06 1.89 7.36
CA TRP A 47 -0.15 0.60 8.04
C TRP A 47 1.03 -0.36 7.87
N PHE A 48 1.68 -0.39 6.71
CA PHE A 48 2.95 -1.13 6.56
C PHE A 48 4.03 -0.57 7.47
N TRP A 49 4.16 0.75 7.49
CA TRP A 49 5.15 1.44 8.31
C TRP A 49 4.95 1.18 9.81
N SER A 50 3.71 1.23 10.31
CA SER A 50 3.42 0.97 11.74
C SER A 50 3.70 -0.47 12.17
N ARG A 51 3.81 -1.41 11.22
CA ARG A 51 4.19 -2.81 11.46
C ARG A 51 5.67 -3.10 11.27
N ASN A 52 6.47 -2.06 10.99
CA ASN A 52 7.88 -2.22 10.62
C ASN A 52 8.06 -3.10 9.37
N TRP A 53 7.10 -3.05 8.44
CA TRP A 53 7.22 -3.71 7.14
C TRP A 53 7.87 -2.77 6.13
N HIS A 54 8.82 -3.29 5.37
CA HIS A 54 9.43 -2.59 4.25
C HIS A 54 8.50 -2.66 3.05
N PHE A 55 8.51 -1.63 2.19
CA PHE A 55 7.69 -1.63 0.98
C PHE A 55 8.37 -0.94 -0.20
N VAL A 56 8.16 -1.49 -1.39
CA VAL A 56 8.55 -0.93 -2.67
C VAL A 56 7.32 -0.92 -3.56
N ILE A 57 6.68 0.24 -3.67
CA ILE A 57 5.42 0.41 -4.40
C ILE A 57 5.65 1.31 -5.60
N ARG A 58 5.23 0.85 -6.78
CA ARG A 58 5.26 1.69 -8.00
C ARG A 58 4.31 2.86 -7.82
N GLN A 59 4.83 4.08 -7.80
CA GLN A 59 3.98 5.26 -7.76
C GLN A 59 3.45 5.62 -9.15
N GLN A 60 2.25 6.19 -9.20
CA GLN A 60 1.78 6.86 -10.42
C GLN A 60 2.65 8.10 -10.69
N GLY A 61 2.78 8.50 -11.96
CA GLY A 61 3.61 9.65 -12.35
C GLY A 61 3.08 11.03 -11.90
N LYS A 62 2.01 11.10 -11.10
CA LYS A 62 1.36 12.33 -10.64
C LYS A 62 1.00 12.21 -9.16
N ASN A 63 1.97 12.46 -8.27
CA ASN A 63 1.73 12.51 -6.82
C ASN A 63 1.82 13.95 -6.31
N LYS A 64 0.98 14.28 -5.34
CA LYS A 64 1.12 15.52 -4.58
C LYS A 64 2.03 15.24 -3.38
N VAL A 65 2.91 16.20 -3.08
CA VAL A 65 3.78 16.16 -1.91
C VAL A 65 3.52 17.40 -1.06
N CYS A 66 3.56 17.25 0.27
CA CYS A 66 3.55 18.39 1.17
C CYS A 66 4.97 18.92 1.28
N TRP A 67 5.19 20.16 0.84
CA TRP A 67 6.46 20.86 1.00
C TRP A 67 6.36 21.83 2.18
N ALA A 68 7.23 21.67 3.18
CA ALA A 68 7.20 22.48 4.40
C ALA A 68 7.76 23.91 4.21
N GLY A 69 8.23 24.26 3.01
CA GLY A 69 8.91 25.54 2.73
C GLY A 69 8.01 26.67 2.21
N CYS A 70 6.68 26.53 2.26
CA CYS A 70 5.75 27.64 1.99
C CYS A 70 4.96 27.92 3.27
N ALA A 71 5.41 28.91 4.04
CA ALA A 71 4.67 29.57 5.11
C ALA A 71 4.40 31.02 4.67
#